data_AF-A0A7S4Q263-F1
#
_entry.id   AF-A0A7S4Q263-F1
#
_cell.length_a   1.000
_cell.length_b   1.000
_cell.length_c   1.000
_cell.angle_alpha   90.00
_cell.angle_beta   90.00
_cell.angle_gamma   90.00
#
_symmetry.space_group_name_H-M   'P 1'
#
loop_
_entity.id
_entity.type
_entity.pdbx_description
1 polymer ?
#
loop_
_entity_poly.entity_id
_entity_poly.type
_entity_poly.pdbx_seq_one_letter_code
_entity_poly.pdbx_strand_id
1 'polypeptide(L)'
;GDSTDRFLSGVTRARAVSIATLRAEQPVLEGVGFVKVDIEGYERVVIPSLRAFFLEKRPVVHVSVHPMYISLLEVQAVMDVLTSTFPYLYEQDMKTAFNTKRSWYAEGDRGGTVILCVWNPL
;
A
#
# COMPACT_ATOMS: atom_id res chain seq x y z
N GLY A 1 5.23 15.62 5.48
CA GLY A 1 6.18 15.14 4.48
C GLY A 1 5.45 15.13 3.17
N ASP A 2 5.74 16.10 2.31
CA ASP A 2 5.34 16.09 0.92
C ASP A 2 6.46 15.48 0.09
N SER A 3 6.11 14.77 -0.99
CA SER A 3 7.02 14.01 -1.84
C SER A 3 7.89 14.91 -2.76
N THR A 4 8.18 16.14 -2.32
CA THR A 4 8.88 17.15 -3.13
C THR A 4 10.24 17.56 -2.56
N ASP A 5 10.89 16.67 -1.82
CA ASP A 5 12.32 16.83 -1.55
C ASP A 5 13.04 16.98 -2.90
N ARG A 6 13.52 18.20 -3.18
CA ARG A 6 14.25 18.52 -4.40
C ARG A 6 15.50 17.65 -4.42
N PHE A 7 15.46 16.55 -5.16
CA PHE A 7 16.65 15.78 -5.49
C PHE A 7 17.59 16.68 -6.27
N LEU A 8 18.54 17.28 -5.57
CA LEU A 8 19.69 17.96 -6.16
C LEU A 8 20.40 16.92 -7.02
N SER A 9 20.50 17.21 -8.31
CA SER A 9 21.04 16.36 -9.37
C SER A 9 22.22 15.49 -8.89
N GLY A 10 21.93 14.22 -8.66
CA GLY A 10 22.88 13.18 -8.30
C GLY A 10 22.12 11.87 -8.30
N VAL A 11 22.65 10.84 -8.96
CA VAL A 11 22.06 9.50 -8.95
C VAL A 11 22.15 8.96 -7.52
N THR A 12 21.13 9.20 -6.70
CA THR A 12 21.03 8.58 -5.39
C THR A 12 20.69 7.11 -5.62
N ARG A 13 21.62 6.21 -5.33
CA ARG A 13 21.35 4.77 -5.40
C ARG A 13 20.45 4.39 -4.23
N ALA A 14 19.16 4.24 -4.49
CA ALA A 14 18.24 3.61 -3.55
C ALA A 14 18.53 2.11 -3.49
N ARG A 15 18.72 1.56 -2.29
CA ARG A 15 18.88 0.12 -2.08
C ARG A 15 17.49 -0.50 -1.93
N ALA A 16 17.13 -1.41 -2.83
CA ALA A 16 15.97 -2.28 -2.66
C ALA A 16 16.35 -3.51 -1.83
N VAL A 17 15.61 -3.78 -0.76
CA VAL A 17 15.78 -4.98 0.08
C VAL A 17 14.45 -5.63 0.39
N SER A 18 14.50 -6.90 0.79
CA SER A 18 13.32 -7.59 1.30
C SER A 18 12.89 -7.02 2.65
N ILE A 19 11.61 -7.17 2.99
CA ILE A 19 11.11 -6.80 4.32
C ILE A 19 11.79 -7.61 5.44
N ALA A 20 12.19 -8.86 5.18
CA ALA A 20 12.90 -9.69 6.14
C ALA A 20 14.30 -9.11 6.45
N THR A 21 15.04 -8.70 5.42
CA THR A 21 16.32 -8.01 5.58
C THR A 21 16.14 -6.71 6.36
N LEU A 22 15.14 -5.91 6.00
CA LEU A 22 14.90 -4.64 6.68
C LEU A 22 14.53 -4.84 8.16
N ARG A 23 13.74 -5.85 8.51
CA ARG A 23 13.42 -6.21 9.91
C ARG A 23 14.65 -6.60 10.71
N ALA A 24 15.55 -7.39 10.12
CA ALA A 24 16.79 -7.79 10.76
C ALA A 24 17.70 -6.59 11.06
N GLU A 25 17.71 -5.59 10.17
CA GLU A 25 18.48 -4.36 10.32
C GLU A 25 17.79 -3.31 11.22
N GLN A 26 16.45 -3.37 11.34
CA GLN A 26 15.62 -2.40 12.06
C GLN A 26 14.65 -3.10 13.01
N PRO A 27 15.10 -3.54 14.21
CA PRO A 27 14.27 -4.29 15.16
C PRO A 27 13.00 -3.56 15.61
N VAL A 28 12.94 -2.23 15.48
CA VAL A 28 11.73 -1.43 15.75
C VAL A 28 10.53 -1.86 14.89
N LEU A 29 10.76 -2.44 13.71
CA LEU A 29 9.72 -2.96 12.83
C LEU A 29 8.99 -4.18 13.41
N GLU A 30 9.53 -4.81 14.45
CA GLU A 30 8.85 -5.92 15.13
C GLU A 30 7.57 -5.47 15.84
N GLY A 31 7.49 -4.20 16.24
CA GLY A 31 6.33 -3.56 16.88
C GLY A 31 5.48 -2.70 15.92
N VAL A 32 5.55 -2.95 14.61
CA VAL A 32 4.79 -2.14 13.64
C VAL A 32 3.28 -2.28 13.88
N GLY A 33 2.60 -1.15 14.10
CA GLY A 33 1.13 -1.10 14.21
C GLY A 33 0.45 -0.53 12.97
N PHE A 34 1.21 0.17 12.12
CA PHE A 34 0.68 0.89 10.97
C PHE A 34 1.67 0.92 9.81
N VAL A 35 1.17 0.77 8.58
CA VAL A 35 1.96 0.85 7.34
C VAL A 35 1.26 1.78 6.36
N LYS A 36 1.98 2.77 5.81
CA LYS A 36 1.53 3.58 4.67
C LYS A 36 2.26 3.12 3.41
N VAL A 37 1.54 2.88 2.31
CA VAL A 37 2.10 2.57 0.99
C VAL A 37 1.61 3.60 -0.03
N ASP A 38 2.55 4.23 -0.70
CA ASP A 38 2.32 5.36 -1.60
C ASP A 38 3.54 5.46 -2.55
N ILE A 39 3.53 4.72 -3.66
CA ILE A 39 4.74 4.41 -4.45
C ILE A 39 4.51 4.43 -5.97
N GLU A 40 3.52 5.21 -6.41
CA GLU A 40 3.32 5.61 -7.82
C GLU A 40 3.36 4.44 -8.82
N GLY A 41 2.56 3.40 -8.59
CA GLY A 41 2.41 2.25 -9.49
C GLY A 41 3.20 1.00 -9.07
N TYR A 42 4.17 1.13 -8.16
CA TYR A 42 4.89 -0.04 -7.63
C TYR A 42 4.08 -0.85 -6.61
N GLU A 43 2.82 -0.46 -6.31
CA GLU A 43 1.94 -1.20 -5.42
C GLU A 43 1.74 -2.64 -5.93
N ARG A 44 1.70 -2.85 -7.25
CA ARG A 44 1.62 -4.17 -7.90
C ARG A 44 2.76 -5.13 -7.53
N VAL A 45 3.89 -4.61 -7.03
CA VAL A 45 5.05 -5.41 -6.60
C VAL A 45 5.13 -5.46 -5.06
N VAL A 46 4.98 -4.30 -4.42
CA VAL A 46 5.17 -4.19 -2.97
C VAL A 46 4.03 -4.84 -2.19
N ILE A 47 2.77 -4.68 -2.61
CA ILE A 47 1.63 -5.23 -1.87
C ILE A 47 1.68 -6.78 -1.83
N PRO A 48 1.89 -7.50 -2.95
CA PRO A 48 2.04 -8.96 -2.92
C PRO A 48 3.24 -9.41 -2.07
N SER A 49 4.39 -8.72 -2.18
CA SER A 49 5.60 -9.11 -1.45
C SER A 49 5.51 -8.91 0.06
N LEU A 50 4.67 -7.97 0.53
CA LEU A 50 4.44 -7.73 1.95
C LEU A 50 3.32 -8.58 2.56
N ARG A 51 2.64 -9.43 1.78
CA ARG A 51 1.49 -10.21 2.27
C ARG A 51 1.79 -11.03 3.53
N ALA A 52 2.88 -11.78 3.53
CA ALA A 52 3.27 -12.60 4.69
C ALA A 52 3.54 -11.73 5.93
N PHE A 53 4.18 -10.58 5.74
CA PHE A 53 4.43 -9.61 6.79
C PHE A 53 3.13 -9.03 7.35
N PHE A 54 2.17 -8.68 6.49
CA PHE A 54 0.86 -8.20 6.92
C PHE A 54 0.11 -9.25 7.75
N LEU A 55 0.12 -10.52 7.31
CA LEU A 55 -0.52 -11.61 8.05
C LEU A 55 0.13 -11.85 9.41
N GLU A 56 1.46 -11.78 9.49
CA GLU A 56 2.22 -11.98 10.73
C GLU A 56 2.01 -10.82 11.72
N LYS A 57 2.25 -9.59 11.26
CA LYS A 57 2.28 -8.41 12.13
C LYS A 57 0.92 -7.78 12.36
N ARG A 58 -0.04 -8.08 11.50
CA ARG A 58 -1.39 -7.53 11.52
C ARG A 58 -1.44 -6.01 11.72
N PRO A 59 -0.66 -5.21 10.96
CA PRO A 59 -0.74 -3.75 11.05
C PRO A 59 -2.03 -3.25 10.41
N VAL A 60 -2.47 -2.05 10.79
CA VAL A 60 -3.38 -1.26 9.94
C VAL A 60 -2.60 -0.81 8.71
N VAL A 61 -3.16 -0.94 7.52
CA VAL A 61 -2.47 -0.56 6.27
C VAL A 61 -3.25 0.49 5.52
N HIS A 62 -2.60 1.58 5.16
CA HIS A 62 -3.14 2.65 4.33
C HIS A 62 -2.43 2.64 2.97
N VAL A 63 -3.14 2.25 1.91
CA VAL A 63 -2.58 2.09 0.56
C VAL A 63 -3.17 3.14 -0.37
N SER A 64 -2.31 3.89 -1.08
CA SER A 64 -2.70 4.65 -2.26
C SER A 64 -2.37 3.84 -3.50
N VAL A 65 -3.38 3.46 -4.28
CA VAL A 65 -3.20 2.71 -5.54
C VAL A 65 -3.37 3.66 -6.71
N HIS A 66 -2.37 3.74 -7.58
CA HIS A 66 -2.28 4.73 -8.65
C HIS A 66 -2.56 4.11 -10.03
N PRO A 67 -3.83 3.96 -10.47
CA PRO A 67 -4.20 3.36 -11.76
C PRO A 67 -3.61 4.08 -12.99
N MET A 68 -3.15 5.33 -12.85
CA MET A 68 -2.50 6.04 -13.95
C MET A 68 -1.14 5.46 -14.34
N TYR A 69 -0.50 4.68 -13.46
CA TYR A 69 0.84 4.11 -13.68
C TYR A 69 0.82 2.60 -13.97
N ILE A 70 -0.32 1.93 -13.81
CA ILE A 70 -0.46 0.49 -13.97
C ILE A 70 -1.78 0.13 -14.66
N SER A 71 -1.82 -1.02 -15.33
CA SER A 71 -3.03 -1.48 -16.02
C SER A 71 -4.16 -1.81 -15.03
N LEU A 72 -5.42 -1.77 -15.51
CA LEU A 72 -6.58 -2.18 -14.71
C LEU A 72 -6.44 -3.61 -14.16
N LEU A 73 -5.84 -4.51 -14.93
CA LEU A 73 -5.56 -5.89 -14.51
C LEU A 73 -4.61 -5.93 -13.31
N GLU A 74 -3.55 -5.10 -13.34
CA GLU A 74 -2.60 -4.99 -12.22
C GLU A 74 -3.23 -4.33 -11.00
N VAL A 75 -4.09 -3.32 -11.18
CA VAL A 75 -4.89 -2.75 -10.08
C VAL A 75 -5.75 -3.84 -9.44
N GLN A 76 -6.46 -4.63 -10.24
CA GLN A 76 -7.30 -5.71 -9.71
C GLN A 76 -6.47 -6.75 -8.97
N ALA A 77 -5.29 -7.12 -9.47
CA ALA A 77 -4.39 -8.03 -8.77
C ALA A 77 -3.95 -7.48 -7.40
N VAL A 78 -3.72 -6.17 -7.28
CA VAL A 78 -3.48 -5.52 -5.97
C VAL A 78 -4.71 -5.66 -5.08
N MET A 79 -5.92 -5.36 -5.59
CA MET A 79 -7.16 -5.48 -4.82
C MET A 79 -7.41 -6.91 -4.35
N ASP A 80 -7.13 -7.91 -5.17
CA ASP A 80 -7.32 -9.32 -4.83
C ASP A 80 -6.38 -9.74 -3.68
N VAL A 81 -5.13 -9.24 -3.69
CA VAL A 81 -4.20 -9.47 -2.57
C VAL A 81 -4.70 -8.78 -1.30
N LEU A 82 -5.14 -7.52 -1.38
CA LEU A 82 -5.64 -6.80 -0.20
C LEU A 82 -6.88 -7.50 0.38
N THR A 83 -7.85 -7.85 -0.47
CA THR A 83 -9.10 -8.52 -0.07
C THR A 83 -8.86 -9.90 0.51
N SER A 84 -7.88 -10.65 -0.02
CA SER A 84 -7.52 -11.99 0.48
C SER A 84 -6.59 -11.95 1.71
N THR A 85 -6.17 -10.76 2.14
CA THR A 85 -5.25 -10.58 3.27
C THR A 85 -5.96 -9.94 4.46
N PHE A 86 -6.77 -8.91 4.21
CA PHE A 86 -7.45 -8.15 5.25
C PHE A 86 -8.96 -8.44 5.25
N PRO A 87 -9.57 -8.66 6.42
CA PRO A 87 -11.00 -8.94 6.51
C PRO A 87 -11.87 -7.71 6.25
N TYR A 88 -11.36 -6.49 6.48
CA TYR A 88 -12.13 -5.26 6.28
C TYR A 88 -11.28 -4.24 5.53
N LEU A 89 -11.86 -3.68 4.46
CA LEU A 89 -11.30 -2.59 3.67
C LEU A 89 -12.31 -1.44 3.69
N TYR A 90 -11.81 -0.22 3.86
CA TYR A 90 -12.60 1.00 3.92
C TYR A 90 -12.08 2.05 2.93
N GLU A 91 -12.97 2.93 2.50
CA GLU A 91 -12.63 4.17 1.79
C GLU A 91 -11.83 5.12 2.69
N GLN A 92 -11.31 6.20 2.11
CA GLN A 92 -10.59 7.25 2.84
C GLN A 92 -11.40 7.89 3.98
N ASP A 93 -12.74 7.84 3.91
CA ASP A 93 -13.62 8.35 4.97
C ASP A 93 -13.62 7.50 6.25
N MET A 94 -12.95 6.34 6.22
CA MET A 94 -12.85 5.36 7.31
C MET A 94 -14.21 4.85 7.82
N LYS A 95 -15.24 4.91 6.98
CA LYS A 95 -16.62 4.56 7.32
C LYS A 95 -17.25 3.67 6.25
N THR A 96 -17.07 4.04 4.99
CA THR A 96 -17.64 3.34 3.85
C THR A 96 -16.79 2.11 3.55
N ALA A 97 -17.43 0.94 3.44
CA ALA A 97 -16.73 -0.28 3.04
C ALA A 97 -16.23 -0.15 1.59
N PHE A 98 -14.99 -0.56 1.36
CA PHE A 98 -14.35 -0.38 0.06
C PHE A 98 -14.93 -1.32 -0.99
N ASN A 99 -15.33 -0.78 -2.15
CA ASN A 99 -15.78 -1.60 -3.28
C ASN A 99 -14.59 -2.07 -4.12
N THR A 100 -14.22 -3.36 -4.00
CA THR A 100 -13.08 -3.99 -4.69
C THR A 100 -13.37 -4.47 -6.12
N LYS A 101 -14.57 -4.18 -6.65
CA LYS A 101 -15.02 -4.59 -8.00
C LYS A 101 -15.48 -3.39 -8.83
N ARG A 102 -14.85 -2.24 -8.62
CA ARG A 102 -15.17 -1.03 -9.39
C ARG A 102 -14.72 -1.20 -10.84
N SER A 103 -15.45 -0.59 -11.76
CA SER A 103 -15.04 -0.50 -13.17
C SER A 103 -13.87 0.47 -13.37
N TRP A 104 -13.58 1.33 -12.39
CA TRP A 104 -12.52 2.32 -12.41
C TRP A 104 -12.08 2.72 -11.00
N TYR A 105 -10.79 3.05 -10.82
CA TYR A 105 -10.14 3.26 -9.52
C TYR A 105 -9.40 4.61 -9.42
N ALA A 106 -9.88 5.68 -10.05
CA ALA A 106 -9.31 7.01 -9.84
C ALA A 106 -10.26 7.90 -9.02
N GLU A 107 -9.71 8.56 -8.01
CA GLU A 107 -10.42 9.53 -7.17
C GLU A 107 -9.71 10.90 -7.22
N GLY A 108 -10.46 11.93 -7.61
CA GLY A 108 -10.03 13.33 -7.57
C GLY A 108 -8.79 13.67 -8.41
N ASP A 109 -8.23 14.86 -8.17
CA ASP A 109 -7.13 15.44 -8.96
C ASP A 109 -5.77 14.76 -8.74
N ARG A 110 -5.67 13.84 -7.76
CA ARG A 110 -4.40 13.16 -7.41
C ARG A 110 -4.26 11.78 -8.04
N GLY A 111 -5.31 11.27 -8.69
CA GLY A 111 -5.25 10.08 -9.55
C GLY A 111 -5.03 8.73 -8.86
N GLY A 112 -4.90 8.69 -7.53
CA GLY A 112 -4.86 7.45 -6.74
C GLY A 112 -6.16 7.18 -5.99
N THR A 113 -6.52 5.91 -5.80
CA THR A 113 -7.57 5.48 -4.87
C THR A 113 -6.93 5.06 -3.55
N VAL A 114 -7.46 5.61 -2.46
CA VAL A 114 -6.97 5.36 -1.10
C VAL A 114 -7.82 4.30 -0.41
N ILE A 115 -7.16 3.26 0.09
CA ILE A 115 -7.80 2.17 0.82
C ILE A 115 -7.20 2.06 2.21
N LEU A 116 -8.06 1.95 3.22
CA LEU A 116 -7.69 1.60 4.57
C LEU A 116 -8.02 0.12 4.83
N CYS A 117 -7.00 -0.69 5.12
CA CYS A 117 -7.11 -2.10 5.41
C CYS A 117 -6.93 -2.35 6.92
N VAL A 118 -7.88 -3.04 7.54
CA VAL A 118 -7.90 -3.29 8.98
C VAL A 118 -8.32 -4.71 9.33
N TRP A 119 -7.95 -5.17 10.52
CA TRP A 119 -8.20 -6.53 11.01
C TRP A 119 -9.50 -6.66 11.79
N ASN A 120 -9.98 -5.55 12.35
CA ASN A 120 -11.22 -5.44 13.10
C ASN A 120 -12.06 -4.32 12.47
N PRO A 121 -13.39 -4.42 12.48
CA PRO A 121 -14.23 -3.36 11.94
C PRO A 121 -14.04 -2.06 12.74
N LEU A 122 -14.17 -0.93 12.05
CA LEU A 122 -14.13 0.42 12.63
C LEU A 122 -15.48 0.86 13.19
#